data_AF-A0A8S2ZFE3-F1
#
_entry.id   AF-A0A8S2ZFE3-F1
#
_cell.length_a   1.000
_cell.length_b   1.000
_cell.length_c   1.000
_cell.angle_alpha   90.00
_cell.angle_beta   90.00
_cell.angle_gamma   90.00
#
_symmetry.space_group_name_H-M   'P 1'
#
loop_
_entity.id
_entity.type
_entity.pdbx_description
1 polymer ?
#
loop_
_entity_poly.entity_id
_entity_poly.type
_entity_poly.pdbx_seq_one_letter_code
_entity_poly.pdbx_strand_id
1 'polypeptide(L)'
;MNPTWMASDMADEVQSYENPPPLRRDALRRKINRILQRGTTKDKPRCGAPRTVRTEQMKKTVKRLIHLARGQSQRKVVSDLKRNNIKGERTSVRRIIKELNLKPFKLRKAQKLSTINKEQRVACA
;
A
#
# COMPACT_ATOMS: atom_id res chain seq x y z
N MET A 1 -29.36 -17.27 -9.92
CA MET A 1 -29.53 -15.83 -10.22
C MET A 1 -29.20 -15.62 -11.69
N ASN A 2 -30.21 -15.32 -12.51
CA ASN A 2 -30.01 -14.98 -13.91
C ASN A 2 -29.23 -13.66 -13.99
N PRO A 3 -28.24 -13.53 -14.88
CA PRO A 3 -27.67 -12.22 -15.17
C PRO A 3 -28.78 -11.37 -15.80
N THR A 4 -29.10 -10.24 -15.19
CA THR A 4 -30.12 -9.27 -15.64
C THR A 4 -29.77 -8.56 -16.95
N TRP A 5 -28.62 -8.88 -17.53
CA TRP A 5 -28.07 -8.22 -18.71
C TRP A 5 -28.25 -9.16 -19.90
N MET A 6 -29.04 -8.72 -20.87
CA MET A 6 -29.16 -9.42 -22.14
C MET A 6 -27.93 -9.12 -23.00
N ALA A 7 -27.63 -10.02 -23.94
CA ALA A 7 -26.49 -9.84 -24.86
C ALA A 7 -26.60 -8.55 -25.69
N SER A 8 -27.83 -8.04 -25.89
CA SER A 8 -28.13 -6.74 -26.48
C SER A 8 -27.56 -5.58 -25.66
N ASP A 9 -27.84 -5.57 -24.36
CA ASP A 9 -27.48 -4.46 -23.46
C ASP A 9 -25.96 -4.33 -23.33
N MET A 10 -25.26 -5.47 -23.41
CA MET A 10 -23.79 -5.53 -23.46
C MET A 10 -23.21 -5.03 -24.79
N ALA A 11 -23.92 -5.22 -25.90
CA ALA A 11 -23.48 -4.74 -27.21
C ALA A 11 -23.62 -3.22 -27.29
N ASP A 12 -24.72 -2.68 -26.76
CA ASP A 12 -25.01 -1.25 -26.72
C ASP A 12 -24.00 -0.48 -25.86
N GLU A 13 -23.62 -1.01 -24.68
CA GLU A 13 -22.56 -0.42 -23.85
C GLU A 13 -21.20 -0.41 -24.58
N VAL A 14 -20.87 -1.49 -25.30
CA VAL A 14 -19.63 -1.59 -26.09
C VAL A 14 -19.62 -0.65 -27.29
N GLN A 15 -20.79 -0.37 -27.88
CA GLN A 15 -20.97 0.59 -28.98
C GLN A 15 -21.02 2.05 -28.54
N SER A 16 -21.43 2.35 -27.30
CA SER A 16 -21.48 3.72 -26.76
C SER A 16 -20.10 4.39 -26.62
N TYR A 17 -19.01 3.63 -26.74
CA TYR A 17 -17.67 4.18 -26.87
C TYR A 17 -17.45 4.62 -28.32
N GLU A 18 -17.40 5.93 -28.57
CA GLU A 18 -17.47 6.67 -29.87
C GLU A 18 -16.59 6.17 -31.03
N ASN A 19 -15.68 5.23 -30.80
CA ASN A 19 -15.10 4.38 -31.84
C ASN A 19 -14.50 3.17 -31.13
N PRO A 20 -15.19 2.00 -31.10
CA PRO A 20 -14.56 0.82 -30.56
C PRO A 20 -13.30 0.54 -31.40
N PRO A 21 -12.11 0.37 -30.79
CA PRO A 21 -10.92 0.01 -31.53
C PRO A 21 -11.24 -1.25 -32.37
N PRO A 22 -10.68 -1.42 -33.58
CA PRO A 22 -11.00 -2.58 -34.42
C PRO A 22 -10.58 -3.87 -33.71
N LEU A 23 -11.50 -4.44 -32.94
CA LEU A 23 -11.30 -5.69 -32.24
C LEU A 23 -11.47 -6.79 -33.27
N ARG A 24 -10.42 -7.58 -33.48
CA ARG A 24 -10.50 -8.82 -34.26
C ARG A 24 -11.68 -9.65 -33.72
N ARG A 25 -12.52 -10.22 -34.60
CA ARG A 25 -13.72 -11.00 -34.23
C ARG A 25 -13.46 -12.03 -33.12
N ASP A 26 -12.28 -12.66 -33.14
CA ASP A 26 -11.88 -13.64 -32.13
C ASP A 26 -11.64 -13.03 -30.74
N ALA A 27 -11.07 -11.82 -30.68
CA ALA A 27 -10.88 -11.10 -29.42
C ALA A 27 -12.22 -10.72 -28.79
N LEU A 28 -13.18 -10.31 -29.62
CA LEU A 28 -14.55 -10.01 -29.19
C LEU A 28 -15.25 -11.27 -28.65
N ARG A 29 -15.20 -12.38 -29.38
CA ARG A 29 -15.76 -13.68 -28.94
C ARG A 29 -15.17 -14.14 -27.60
N ARG A 30 -13.85 -14.06 -27.43
CA ARG A 30 -13.19 -14.39 -26.15
C ARG A 30 -13.62 -13.46 -25.02
N LYS A 31 -13.79 -12.16 -25.29
CA LYS A 31 -14.26 -11.18 -24.30
C LYS A 31 -15.70 -11.47 -23.87
N ILE A 32 -16.60 -11.73 -24.81
CA ILE A 32 -18.00 -12.08 -24.53
C ILE A 32 -18.07 -13.37 -23.70
N ASN A 33 -17.40 -14.45 -24.15
CA ASN A 33 -17.40 -15.71 -23.41
C ASN A 33 -16.83 -15.55 -21.99
N ARG A 34 -15.79 -14.73 -21.83
CA ARG A 34 -15.20 -14.41 -20.51
C ARG A 34 -16.19 -13.68 -19.60
N ILE A 35 -16.97 -12.76 -20.14
CA ILE A 35 -17.98 -12.00 -19.38
C ILE A 35 -19.12 -12.94 -18.97
N LEU A 36 -19.67 -13.72 -19.91
CA LEU A 36 -20.74 -14.69 -19.64
C LEU A 36 -20.34 -15.71 -18.58
N GLN A 37 -19.10 -16.22 -18.62
CA GLN A 37 -18.59 -17.17 -17.62
C GLN A 37 -18.42 -16.56 -16.22
N ARG A 38 -18.13 -15.26 -16.10
CA ARG A 38 -17.75 -14.63 -14.83
C ARG A 38 -18.81 -13.70 -14.25
N GLY A 39 -19.80 -13.31 -15.04
CA GLY A 39 -20.79 -12.29 -14.69
C GLY A 39 -20.19 -10.90 -14.45
N THR A 40 -18.95 -10.63 -14.89
CA THR A 40 -18.29 -9.34 -14.68
C THR A 40 -17.42 -8.94 -15.88
N THR A 41 -17.40 -7.63 -16.16
CA THR A 41 -16.57 -7.02 -17.22
C THR A 41 -15.14 -6.70 -16.74
N LYS A 42 -14.90 -6.71 -15.43
CA LYS A 42 -13.60 -6.42 -14.81
C LYS A 42 -12.56 -7.47 -15.17
N ASP A 43 -11.35 -7.00 -15.50
CA ASP A 43 -10.22 -7.90 -15.74
C ASP A 43 -9.79 -8.61 -14.45
N LYS A 44 -9.24 -9.82 -14.62
CA LYS A 44 -8.60 -10.53 -13.51
C LYS A 44 -7.35 -9.76 -13.07
N PRO A 45 -7.00 -9.77 -11.78
CA PRO A 45 -5.69 -9.31 -11.36
C PRO A 45 -4.64 -10.08 -12.15
N ARG A 46 -3.61 -9.37 -12.62
CA ARG A 46 -2.52 -10.01 -13.36
C ARG A 46 -1.85 -11.04 -12.45
N CYS A 47 -1.78 -12.29 -12.90
CA CYS A 47 -0.99 -13.30 -12.24
C CYS A 47 0.50 -12.99 -12.46
N GLY A 48 1.33 -13.18 -11.43
CA GLY A 48 2.77 -12.96 -11.51
C GLY A 48 3.36 -12.34 -10.23
N ALA A 49 4.66 -12.03 -10.27
CA ALA A 49 5.33 -11.38 -9.16
C ALA A 49 4.69 -10.01 -8.87
N PRO A 50 4.48 -9.65 -7.60
CA PRO A 50 3.97 -8.34 -7.25
C PRO A 50 4.90 -7.28 -7.82
N ARG A 51 4.31 -6.26 -8.48
CA ARG A 51 5.06 -5.15 -9.10
C ARG A 51 5.89 -4.36 -8.09
N THR A 52 5.65 -4.54 -6.79
CA THR A 52 6.28 -3.76 -5.73
C THR A 52 7.05 -4.64 -4.76
N VAL A 53 8.27 -4.21 -4.42
CA VAL A 53 9.12 -4.79 -3.37
C VAL A 53 8.52 -4.64 -1.95
N ARG A 54 7.50 -3.77 -1.79
CA ARG A 54 6.82 -3.43 -0.53
C ARG A 54 5.84 -4.51 -0.08
N THR A 55 6.34 -5.71 0.20
CA THR A 55 5.52 -6.80 0.76
C THR A 55 5.02 -6.47 2.16
N GLU A 56 3.94 -7.11 2.60
CA GLU A 56 3.41 -6.93 3.97
C GLU A 56 4.44 -7.32 5.04
N GLN A 57 5.28 -8.31 4.77
CA GLN A 57 6.40 -8.67 5.65
C GLN A 57 7.41 -7.51 5.77
N MET A 58 7.78 -6.88 4.66
CA MET A 58 8.67 -5.72 4.65
C MET A 58 8.06 -4.53 5.41
N LYS A 59 6.75 -4.30 5.29
CA LYS A 59 6.07 -3.26 6.08
C LYS A 59 6.14 -3.54 7.58
N LYS A 60 5.90 -4.79 7.98
CA LYS A 60 5.96 -5.22 9.39
C LYS A 60 7.37 -5.07 9.96
N THR A 61 8.41 -5.45 9.22
CA THR A 61 9.81 -5.30 9.68
C THR A 61 10.21 -3.83 9.80
N VAL A 62 9.89 -3.00 8.81
CA VAL A 62 10.12 -1.54 8.87
C VAL A 62 9.41 -0.93 10.08
N LYS A 63 8.14 -1.28 10.31
CA LYS A 63 7.37 -0.79 11.46
C LYS A 63 8.04 -1.18 12.79
N ARG A 64 8.51 -2.43 12.91
CA ARG A 64 9.21 -2.93 14.10
C ARG A 64 10.51 -2.18 14.35
N LEU A 65 11.35 -2.01 13.33
CA LEU A 65 12.63 -1.30 13.44
C LEU A 65 12.44 0.16 13.88
N ILE A 66 11.45 0.85 13.33
CA ILE A 66 11.13 2.24 13.72
C ILE A 66 10.64 2.31 15.18
N HIS A 67 9.90 1.31 15.64
CA HIS A 67 9.38 1.30 17.01
C HIS A 67 10.46 1.03 18.07
N LEU A 68 11.40 0.12 17.78
CA LEU A 68 12.49 -0.24 18.70
C LEU A 68 13.43 0.94 18.98
N ALA A 69 13.65 1.81 18.00
CA ALA A 69 14.59 2.91 18.12
C ALA A 69 13.96 4.25 17.70
N ARG A 70 13.52 5.02 18.70
CA ARG A 70 12.90 6.33 18.51
C ARG A 70 13.86 7.32 17.84
N GLY A 71 13.37 8.05 16.84
CA GLY A 71 14.12 9.11 16.16
C GLY A 71 15.17 8.64 15.16
N GLN A 72 15.18 7.35 14.77
CA GLN A 72 16.13 6.87 13.77
C GLN A 72 15.91 7.48 12.38
N SER A 73 17.02 7.66 11.66
CA SER A 73 16.99 8.08 10.27
C SER A 73 16.59 6.93 9.35
N GLN A 74 15.90 7.23 8.25
CA GLN A 74 15.51 6.24 7.24
C GLN A 74 16.72 5.50 6.64
N ARG A 75 17.90 6.13 6.61
CA ARG A 75 19.14 5.50 6.15
C ARG A 75 19.61 4.40 7.10
N LYS A 76 19.51 4.62 8.42
CA LYS A 76 19.82 3.58 9.42
C LYS A 76 18.86 2.39 9.33
N VAL A 77 17.56 2.66 9.16
CA VAL A 77 16.56 1.60 8.94
C VAL A 77 16.91 0.75 7.72
N VAL A 78 17.38 1.36 6.62
CA VAL A 78 17.86 0.61 5.45
C VAL A 78 19.09 -0.25 5.77
N SER A 79 20.06 0.29 6.50
CA SER A 79 21.23 -0.49 6.92
C SER A 79 20.82 -1.69 7.79
N ASP A 80 19.85 -1.53 8.69
CA ASP A 80 19.34 -2.62 9.52
C ASP A 80 18.53 -3.64 8.71
N LEU A 81 17.78 -3.21 7.69
CA LEU A 81 17.17 -4.14 6.74
C LEU A 81 18.21 -4.96 5.98
N LYS A 82 19.30 -4.32 5.51
CA LYS A 82 20.40 -5.01 4.82
C LYS A 82 21.09 -6.04 5.73
N ARG A 83 21.30 -5.73 7.01
CA ARG A 83 21.82 -6.69 8.00
C ARG A 83 20.93 -7.91 8.17
N ASN A 84 19.62 -7.75 8.01
CA ASN A 84 18.64 -8.84 8.05
C ASN A 84 18.46 -9.54 6.68
N ASN A 85 19.38 -9.36 5.73
CA ASN A 85 19.31 -9.89 4.37
C ASN A 85 18.08 -9.44 3.55
N ILE A 86 17.42 -8.34 3.94
CA ILE A 86 16.29 -7.77 3.21
C ILE A 86 16.79 -6.66 2.30
N LYS A 87 16.67 -6.87 0.98
CA LYS A 87 16.98 -5.84 -0.01
C LYS A 87 15.93 -4.73 0.04
N GLY A 88 16.36 -3.51 0.33
CA GLY A 88 15.49 -2.35 0.37
C GLY A 88 16.25 -1.05 0.17
N GLU A 89 15.64 -0.12 -0.55
CA GLU A 89 16.16 1.23 -0.72
C GLU A 89 15.47 2.24 0.18
N ARG A 90 16.13 3.38 0.40
CA ARG A 90 15.56 4.51 1.16
C ARG A 90 14.22 4.97 0.60
N THR A 91 14.09 5.00 -0.73
CA THR A 91 12.87 5.40 -1.45
C THR A 91 11.69 4.49 -1.08
N SER A 92 11.93 3.17 -1.06
CA SER A 92 10.95 2.16 -0.65
C SER A 92 10.57 2.31 0.82
N VAL A 93 11.54 2.49 1.72
CA VAL A 93 11.28 2.74 3.16
C VAL A 93 10.46 4.01 3.37
N ARG A 94 10.79 5.11 2.67
CA ARG A 94 10.02 6.36 2.72
C ARG A 94 8.56 6.16 2.30
N ARG A 95 8.33 5.37 1.24
CA ARG A 95 6.96 5.05 0.77
C ARG A 95 6.20 4.19 1.78
N ILE A 96 6.85 3.19 2.37
CA ILE A 96 6.25 2.35 3.43
C ILE A 96 5.88 3.20 4.65
N ILE A 97 6.75 4.11 5.09
CA ILE A 97 6.47 5.01 6.22
C ILE A 97 5.22 5.86 5.96
N LYS A 98 5.06 6.37 4.73
CA LYS A 98 3.85 7.10 4.32
C LYS A 98 2.60 6.19 4.35
N GLU A 99 2.68 4.98 3.81
CA GLU A 99 1.56 4.02 3.83
C GLU A 99 1.15 3.61 5.24
N LEU A 100 2.11 3.49 6.16
CA LEU A 100 1.86 3.16 7.56
C LEU A 100 1.35 4.37 8.37
N ASN A 101 1.16 5.53 7.74
CA ASN A 101 0.76 6.79 8.37
C ASN A 101 1.65 7.17 9.57
N LEU A 102 2.93 6.77 9.54
CA LEU A 102 3.89 7.09 10.59
C LEU A 102 4.36 8.53 10.41
N LYS A 103 4.04 9.38 11.38
CA LYS A 103 4.49 10.78 11.39
C LYS A 103 5.92 10.87 11.92
N PRO A 104 6.76 11.76 11.38
CA PRO A 104 8.08 12.00 11.93
C PRO A 104 7.96 12.42 13.39
N PHE A 105 8.69 11.72 14.26
CA PHE A 105 8.70 12.00 15.68
C PHE A 105 9.47 13.29 15.94
N LYS A 106 8.77 14.35 16.37
CA LYS A 106 9.40 15.56 16.92
C LYS A 106 9.50 15.40 18.42
N LEU A 107 10.72 15.43 18.96
CA LEU A 107 10.93 15.50 20.40
C LEU A 107 10.31 16.80 20.93
N ARG A 108 9.41 16.70 21.91
CA ARG A 108 8.97 17.87 22.67
C ARG A 108 10.14 18.34 23.53
N LYS A 109 10.40 19.65 23.55
CA LYS A 109 11.35 20.22 24.50
C LYS A 109 10.79 20.01 25.90
N ALA A 110 11.42 19.11 26.67
CA ALA A 110 11.10 18.93 28.07
C ALA A 110 11.98 19.86 28.92
N GLN A 111 11.42 20.46 29.97
CA GLN A 111 12.22 21.05 31.04
C GLN A 111 12.96 19.90 31.73
N LYS A 112 14.30 19.87 31.63
CA LYS A 112 15.15 18.90 32.32
C LYS A 112 15.23 19.25 33.81
N LEU A 113 14.13 19.07 34.53
CA LEU A 113 14.09 19.35 35.97
C LEU A 113 15.05 18.41 36.71
N SER A 114 15.80 18.98 37.65
CA SER A 114 16.52 18.22 38.67
C SER A 114 15.53 17.43 39.53
N THR A 115 16.02 16.42 40.25
CA THR A 115 15.22 15.64 41.20
C THR A 115 14.57 16.53 42.25
N ILE A 116 15.32 17.48 42.81
CA ILE A 116 14.84 18.48 43.78
C ILE A 116 13.65 19.26 43.23
N ASN A 117 13.73 19.75 41.99
CA ASN A 117 12.65 20.53 41.37
C ASN A 117 11.41 19.66 41.06
N LYS A 118 11.57 18.34 40.91
CA LYS A 118 10.43 17.42 40.76
C LYS A 118 9.73 17.19 42.09
N GLU A 119 10.49 16.97 43.16
CA GLU A 119 10.00 16.77 44.52
C GLU A 119 9.22 18.00 45.01
N GLN A 120 9.76 19.20 44.81
CA GLN A 120 9.06 20.45 45.16
C GLN A 120 7.75 20.64 44.41
N ARG A 121 7.65 20.22 43.14
CA ARG A 121 6.39 20.30 42.38
C ARG A 121 5.32 19.34 42.87
N VAL A 122 5.72 18.19 43.40
CA VAL A 122 4.78 17.22 43.99
C VAL A 122 4.36 17.66 45.39
N ALA A 123 5.27 18.24 46.17
CA ALA A 123 4.97 18.72 47.52
C ALA A 123 4.05 19.95 47.55
N CYS A 124 4.07 20.79 46.50
CA CYS A 124 3.18 21.95 46.37
C CYS A 124 1.87 21.65 45.60
N ALA A 125 1.66 20.42 45.12
CA ALA A 125 0.45 20.02 44.39
C ALA A 125 -0.54 19.31 45.33
#